data_AF-A0A838PPW4-F1
#
_entry.id   AF-A0A838PPW4-F1
#
_cell.length_a   1.000
_cell.length_b   1.000
_cell.length_c   1.000
_cell.angle_alpha   90.00
_cell.angle_beta   90.00
_cell.angle_gamma   90.00
#
_symmetry.space_group_name_H-M   'P 1'
#
loop_
_entity.id
_entity.type
_entity.pdbx_description
1 polymer ?
#
loop_
_entity_poly.entity_id
_entity_poly.type
_entity_poly.pdbx_seq_one_letter_code
_entity_poly.pdbx_strand_id
1 'polypeptide(L)'
;MSSHAKLVQSQECRQCCTFCDRVLHPAGCIESACPYLYLYDDEGSGRRYMGCLGNVFRVEIDVGVFEDAERTRLGYGGVRMSGRPTPRCRTSVERAYEGEGEPFA
;
A
#
# COMPACT_ATOMS: atom_id res chain seq x y z
N MET A 1 -19.52 26.25 -5.55
CA MET A 1 -18.63 25.10 -5.32
C MET A 1 -17.22 25.46 -5.77
N SER A 2 -16.20 25.20 -4.95
CA SER A 2 -14.80 25.57 -5.23
C SER A 2 -14.25 24.82 -6.45
N SER A 3 -13.36 25.46 -7.22
CA SER A 3 -12.67 24.85 -8.37
C SER A 3 -11.98 23.53 -8.02
N HIS A 4 -11.45 23.44 -6.81
CA HIS A 4 -10.79 22.24 -6.29
C HIS A 4 -11.75 21.04 -6.17
N ALA A 5 -12.99 21.28 -5.73
CA ALA A 5 -14.00 20.23 -5.58
C ALA A 5 -14.42 19.64 -6.95
N LYS A 6 -14.47 20.48 -8.00
CA LYS A 6 -14.74 20.02 -9.37
C LYS A 6 -13.62 19.14 -9.94
N LEU A 7 -12.36 19.47 -9.62
CA LEU A 7 -11.21 18.67 -10.06
C LEU A 7 -11.24 17.27 -9.43
N VAL A 8 -11.45 17.20 -8.12
CA VAL A 8 -11.56 15.94 -7.37
C VAL A 8 -12.69 15.05 -7.93
N GLN A 9 -13.88 15.62 -8.19
CA GLN A 9 -14.99 14.88 -8.79
C GLN A 9 -14.68 14.31 -10.18
N SER A 10 -13.87 14.99 -10.99
CA SER A 10 -13.49 14.50 -12.32
C SER A 10 -12.48 13.34 -12.30
N GLN A 11 -11.85 13.08 -11.14
CA GLN A 11 -10.81 12.06 -10.97
C GLN A 11 -11.27 10.83 -10.17
N GLU A 12 -12.53 10.79 -9.69
CA GLU A 12 -13.08 9.69 -8.91
C GLU A 12 -14.06 8.83 -9.74
N CYS A 13 -13.87 7.49 -9.80
CA CYS A 13 -14.88 6.59 -10.37
C CYS A 13 -16.05 6.42 -9.40
N ARG A 14 -17.27 6.77 -9.83
CA ARG A 14 -18.52 6.54 -9.07
C ARG A 14 -19.41 5.46 -9.67
N GLN A 15 -19.00 4.85 -10.79
CA GLN A 15 -19.74 3.79 -11.48
C GLN A 15 -19.17 2.39 -11.20
N CYS A 16 -18.30 2.26 -10.19
CA CYS A 16 -17.59 1.02 -9.88
C CYS A 16 -18.25 0.31 -8.67
N CYS A 17 -18.36 -1.02 -8.67
CA CYS A 17 -18.65 -1.77 -7.44
C CYS A 17 -17.48 -1.54 -6.46
N THR A 18 -17.71 -0.79 -5.39
CA THR A 18 -16.67 -0.42 -4.43
C THR A 18 -16.23 -1.64 -3.63
N PHE A 19 -14.96 -2.03 -3.75
CA PHE A 19 -14.34 -3.10 -2.97
C PHE A 19 -13.28 -2.53 -2.05
N CYS A 20 -13.32 -2.93 -0.78
CA CYS A 20 -12.22 -2.64 0.14
C CYS A 20 -10.98 -3.42 -0.31
N ASP A 21 -9.81 -2.81 -0.23
CA ASP A 21 -8.57 -3.49 -0.53
C ASP A 21 -8.05 -4.23 0.70
N ARG A 22 -7.55 -5.45 0.50
CA ARG A 22 -6.73 -6.09 1.53
C ARG A 22 -5.30 -5.62 1.37
N VAL A 23 -4.74 -5.13 2.47
CA VAL A 23 -3.39 -4.57 2.51
C VAL A 23 -2.51 -5.36 3.47
N LEU A 24 -1.22 -5.43 3.16
CA LEU A 24 -0.16 -5.90 4.04
C LEU A 24 0.55 -4.69 4.65
N HIS A 25 0.92 -4.76 5.92
CA HIS A 25 1.75 -3.75 6.59
C HIS A 25 3.24 -4.13 6.52
N PRO A 26 4.08 -3.43 5.73
CA PRO A 26 5.51 -3.77 5.59
C PRO A 26 6.30 -3.71 6.89
N ALA A 27 5.94 -2.81 7.82
CA ALA A 27 6.51 -2.78 9.17
C ALA A 27 6.42 -4.15 9.87
N GLY A 28 5.29 -4.87 9.70
CA GLY A 28 5.13 -6.21 10.24
C GLY A 28 6.09 -7.24 9.65
N CYS A 29 6.56 -7.07 8.40
CA CYS A 29 7.57 -7.94 7.81
C CYS A 29 8.94 -7.76 8.48
N ILE A 30 9.31 -6.51 8.79
CA ILE A 30 10.56 -6.18 9.48
C ILE A 30 10.49 -6.63 10.94
N GLU A 31 9.45 -6.23 11.67
CA GLU A 31 9.26 -6.56 13.10
C GLU A 31 9.25 -8.07 13.37
N SER A 32 8.68 -8.85 12.45
CA SER A 32 8.59 -10.32 12.58
C SER A 32 9.82 -11.06 12.03
N ALA A 33 10.85 -10.34 11.59
CA ALA A 33 12.01 -10.90 10.87
C ALA A 33 11.56 -11.93 9.82
N CYS A 34 10.65 -11.50 8.93
CA CYS A 34 10.00 -12.41 7.98
C CYS A 34 11.06 -13.06 7.07
N PRO A 35 11.14 -14.42 7.01
CA PRO A 35 12.15 -15.11 6.21
C PRO A 35 11.93 -14.96 4.69
N TYR A 36 10.78 -14.44 4.28
CA TYR A 36 10.44 -14.19 2.88
C TYR A 36 10.62 -12.72 2.47
N LEU A 37 11.01 -11.84 3.39
CA LEU A 37 11.37 -10.47 3.07
C LEU A 37 12.80 -10.48 2.52
N TYR A 38 12.98 -10.03 1.28
CA TYR A 38 14.29 -9.84 0.68
C TYR A 38 14.63 -8.36 0.65
N LEU A 39 15.93 -8.06 0.66
CA LEU A 39 16.48 -6.74 0.41
C LEU A 39 17.54 -6.85 -0.67
N TYR A 40 17.66 -5.82 -1.50
CA TYR A 40 18.77 -5.69 -2.44
C TYR A 40 19.13 -4.22 -2.64
N ASP A 41 20.40 -3.99 -3.00
CA ASP A 41 20.90 -2.68 -3.39
C ASP A 41 20.87 -2.59 -4.92
N ASP A 42 20.18 -1.59 -5.45
CA ASP A 42 20.18 -1.30 -6.88
C ASP A 42 21.43 -0.49 -7.23
N GLU A 43 22.35 -1.10 -7.98
CA GLU A 43 23.63 -0.46 -8.33
C GLU A 43 23.45 0.80 -9.21
N GLY A 44 22.38 0.84 -10.01
CA GLY A 44 22.11 1.97 -10.92
C GLY A 44 21.70 3.25 -10.19
N SER A 45 20.83 3.13 -9.19
CA SER A 45 20.36 4.26 -8.38
C SER A 45 21.09 4.42 -7.04
N GLY A 46 21.83 3.41 -6.59
CA GLY A 46 22.43 3.35 -5.26
C GLY A 46 21.41 3.20 -4.12
N ARG A 47 20.14 2.89 -4.45
CA ARG A 47 19.04 2.80 -3.49
C ARG A 47 18.84 1.36 -3.05
N ARG A 48 18.43 1.17 -1.80
CA ARG A 48 18.05 -0.13 -1.26
C ARG A 48 16.55 -0.35 -1.38
N TYR A 49 16.15 -1.51 -1.86
CA TYR A 49 14.76 -1.91 -1.97
C TYR A 49 14.50 -3.17 -1.13
N MET A 50 13.24 -3.32 -0.71
CA MET A 50 12.74 -4.54 -0.09
C MET A 50 11.51 -5.07 -0.80
N GLY A 51 11.35 -6.39 -0.81
CA GLY A 51 10.21 -7.05 -1.42
C GLY A 51 9.90 -8.41 -0.77
N CYS A 52 8.87 -9.08 -1.27
CA CYS A 52 8.42 -10.37 -0.75
C CYS A 52 8.62 -11.49 -1.75
N LEU A 53 9.42 -12.50 -1.41
CA LEU A 53 9.59 -13.72 -2.23
C LEU A 53 8.27 -14.45 -2.47
N GLY A 54 7.35 -14.38 -1.50
CA GLY A 54 6.01 -14.96 -1.60
C GLY A 54 5.02 -14.16 -2.46
N ASN A 55 5.44 -13.02 -3.03
CA ASN A 55 4.62 -12.12 -3.84
C ASN A 55 3.29 -11.71 -3.16
N VAL A 56 3.28 -11.62 -1.82
CA VAL A 56 2.08 -11.20 -1.06
C VAL A 56 1.71 -9.75 -1.42
N PHE A 57 2.72 -8.92 -1.65
CA PHE A 57 2.66 -7.66 -2.39
C PHE A 57 3.71 -7.71 -3.50
N ARG A 58 3.45 -7.00 -4.60
CA ARG A 58 4.31 -7.03 -5.81
C ARG A 58 5.22 -5.82 -5.97
N VAL A 59 4.89 -4.71 -5.32
CA VAL A 59 5.69 -3.49 -5.42
C VAL A 59 6.97 -3.66 -4.61
N GLU A 60 8.10 -3.27 -5.17
CA GLU A 60 9.35 -3.15 -4.43
C GLU A 60 9.38 -1.80 -3.72
N ILE A 61 9.64 -1.84 -2.42
CA ILE A 61 9.57 -0.66 -1.56
C ILE A 61 10.98 -0.15 -1.38
N ASP A 62 11.19 1.12 -1.72
CA ASP A 62 12.43 1.79 -1.34
C ASP A 62 12.54 1.89 0.18
N VAL A 63 13.66 1.38 0.72
CA VAL A 63 13.87 1.27 2.16
C VAL A 63 14.07 2.64 2.80
N GLY A 64 14.72 3.58 2.13
CA GLY A 64 14.90 4.94 2.65
C GLY A 64 13.56 5.66 2.82
N VAL A 65 12.69 5.59 1.81
CA VAL A 65 11.33 6.15 1.86
C VAL A 65 10.50 5.47 2.94
N PHE A 66 10.64 4.15 3.09
CA PHE A 66 9.99 3.40 4.17
C PHE A 66 10.43 3.89 5.54
N GLU A 67 11.74 3.94 5.79
CA GLU A 67 12.31 4.39 7.06
C GLU A 67 11.93 5.85 7.37
N ASP A 68 11.91 6.71 6.36
CA ASP A 68 11.51 8.11 6.50
C ASP A 68 10.04 8.23 6.95
N ALA A 69 9.15 7.44 6.37
CA ALA A 69 7.73 7.42 6.74
C ALA A 69 7.49 6.81 8.12
N GLU A 70 8.21 5.74 8.49
CA GLU A 70 8.13 5.10 9.81
C GLU A 70 8.54 6.03 10.96
N ARG A 71 9.37 7.04 10.70
CA ARG A 71 9.71 8.08 11.68
C ARG A 71 8.58 9.09 11.93
N THR A 72 7.55 9.09 11.10
CA THR A 72 6.36 9.93 11.29
C THR A 72 5.36 9.25 12.21
N ARG A 73 4.42 10.03 12.77
CA ARG A 73 3.33 9.48 13.61
C ARG A 73 2.40 8.53 12.83
N LEU A 74 2.34 8.64 11.51
CA LEU A 74 1.45 7.84 10.66
C LEU A 74 2.07 6.50 10.24
N GLY A 75 3.40 6.38 10.27
CA GLY A 75 4.12 5.26 9.67
C GLY A 75 4.03 5.24 8.15
N TYR A 76 4.57 4.19 7.55
CA TYR A 76 4.53 3.96 6.10
C TYR A 76 3.14 3.57 5.59
N GLY A 77 2.38 2.82 6.40
CA GLY A 77 1.04 2.36 6.05
C GLY A 77 1.01 1.00 5.33
N GLY A 78 -0.16 0.68 4.77
CA GLY A 78 -0.42 -0.61 4.10
C GLY A 78 -0.10 -0.57 2.61
N VAL A 79 0.39 -1.69 2.08
CA VAL A 79 0.53 -1.91 0.64
C VAL A 79 -0.49 -2.92 0.15
N ARG A 80 -1.12 -2.63 -0.99
CA ARG A 80 -2.13 -3.51 -1.59
C ARG A 80 -1.56 -4.91 -1.83
N MET A 81 -2.30 -5.91 -1.38
CA MET A 81 -1.93 -7.30 -1.58
C MET A 81 -2.17 -7.74 -3.02
N SER A 82 -1.31 -8.62 -3.51
CA SER A 82 -1.42 -9.28 -4.83
C SER A 82 -1.38 -10.80 -4.73
N GLY A 83 -0.94 -11.35 -3.59
CA GLY A 83 -0.80 -12.77 -3.34
C GLY A 83 -1.47 -13.23 -2.04
N ARG A 84 -1.39 -14.53 -1.76
CA ARG A 84 -1.96 -15.11 -0.53
C ARG A 84 -1.02 -14.87 0.65
N PRO A 85 -1.49 -14.28 1.76
CA PRO A 85 -0.67 -14.08 2.94
C PRO A 85 -0.44 -15.41 3.67
N THR A 86 0.65 -15.48 4.44
CA THR A 86 0.83 -16.53 5.46
C THR A 86 0.29 -16.05 6.81
N PRO A 87 0.11 -16.93 7.80
CA PRO A 87 -0.32 -16.51 9.14
C PRO A 87 0.60 -15.50 9.84
N ARG A 88 1.86 -15.36 9.42
CA ARG A 88 2.80 -14.36 9.94
C ARG A 88 2.52 -12.95 9.41
N CYS A 89 1.94 -12.84 8.22
CA CYS A 89 1.74 -11.56 7.54
C CYS A 89 0.75 -10.68 8.31
N ARG A 90 1.18 -9.47 8.73
CA ARG A 90 0.28 -8.45 9.27
C ARG A 90 -0.54 -7.87 8.13
N THR A 91 -1.84 -8.14 8.12
CA THR A 91 -2.76 -7.65 7.08
C THR A 91 -3.96 -6.95 7.70
N SER A 92 -4.56 -6.03 6.96
CA SER A 92 -5.85 -5.42 7.30
C SER A 92 -6.68 -5.23 6.04
N VAL A 93 -7.93 -4.81 6.23
CA VAL A 93 -8.78 -4.34 5.13
C VAL A 93 -8.77 -2.82 5.19
N GLU A 94 -8.28 -2.19 4.14
CA GLU A 94 -8.40 -0.75 3.93
C GLU A 94 -9.77 -0.49 3.30
N ARG A 95 -10.59 0.29 4.02
CA ARG A 95 -11.93 0.61 3.53
C ARG A 95 -11.78 1.48 2.31
N ALA A 96 -12.50 1.11 1.25
CA ALA A 96 -12.75 2.08 0.21
C ALA A 96 -13.51 3.27 0.81
N TYR A 97 -13.14 4.47 0.40
CA TYR A 97 -13.80 5.68 0.88
C TYR A 97 -15.23 5.74 0.33
N GLU A 98 -16.15 6.17 1.17
CA GLU A 98 -17.53 6.42 0.76
C GLU A 98 -17.53 7.63 -0.18
N GLY A 99 -17.91 7.39 -1.44
CA GLY A 99 -18.17 8.47 -2.39
C GLY A 99 -19.62 8.92 -2.28
N GLU A 100 -19.87 10.22 -2.12
CA GLU A 100 -21.23 10.77 -2.18
C GLU A 100 -21.70 10.86 -3.65
N GLY A 101 -22.70 10.08 -4.07
CA GLY A 101 -23.31 10.20 -5.41
C GLY A 101 -24.02 8.91 -5.87
N GLU A 102 -24.95 9.02 -6.84
CA GLU A 102 -25.61 7.84 -7.41
C GLU A 102 -24.61 7.00 -8.22
N PRO A 103 -24.50 5.69 -7.95
CA PRO A 103 -23.83 4.78 -8.85
C PRO A 103 -24.54 4.77 -10.20
N PHE A 104 -23.78 4.88 -11.29
CA PHE A 104 -24.29 4.78 -12.67
C PHE A 104 -25.22 5.90 -13.16
N ALA A 105 -25.29 7.05 -12.47
CA ALA A 105 -25.99 8.24 -12.98
C ALA A 105 -25.20 8.96 -14.09
#